data_AF-A0A7V4YS89-F1
#
_entry.id   AF-A0A7V4YS89-F1
#
_cell.length_a   1.000
_cell.length_b   1.000
_cell.length_c   1.000
_cell.angle_alpha   90.00
_cell.angle_beta   90.00
_cell.angle_gamma   90.00
#
_symmetry.space_group_name_H-M   'P 1'
#
loop_
_entity.id
_entity.type
_entity.pdbx_description
1 polymer ?
#
loop_
_entity_poly.entity_id
_entity_poly.type
_entity_poly.pdbx_seq_one_letter_code
_entity_poly.pdbx_strand_id
1 'polypeptide(L)'
;MVDWYQFRREIICEWRKFTIKNDVSPGIEDKDFFVPNVIIECKYYVSLDMFRDIVTESEMFKRILPYSLFIVVCEVIELTDDFQKMKKVWEAYIDGFFAFRPGKRNNPGKIIIDKVNQFEKFVRDHVEKL
;
A
#
# COMPACT_ATOMS: atom_id res chain seq x y z
N MET A 1 3.51 19.87 -20.20
CA MET A 1 4.05 19.57 -18.86
C MET A 1 3.30 18.33 -18.40
N VAL A 2 3.93 17.15 -18.48
CA VAL A 2 3.26 15.87 -18.17
C VAL A 2 3.43 15.65 -16.68
N ASP A 3 2.34 15.52 -15.94
CA ASP A 3 2.36 15.12 -14.54
C ASP A 3 2.95 13.70 -14.45
N TRP A 4 4.22 13.60 -14.06
CA TRP A 4 4.91 12.32 -13.85
C TRP A 4 4.51 11.64 -12.52
N TYR A 5 3.51 12.21 -11.84
CA TYR A 5 2.95 11.72 -10.58
C TYR A 5 1.65 10.96 -10.83
N GLN A 6 1.72 9.86 -11.58
CA GLN A 6 0.57 8.97 -11.69
C GLN A 6 0.47 8.13 -10.41
N PHE A 7 -0.22 8.69 -9.40
CA PHE A 7 -0.56 7.99 -8.17
C PHE A 7 -1.69 7.02 -8.47
N ARG A 8 -1.47 5.72 -8.22
CA ARG A 8 -2.52 4.71 -8.32
C ARG A 8 -2.57 3.91 -7.02
N ARG A 9 -3.74 3.88 -6.40
CA ARG A 9 -4.03 3.03 -5.23
C ARG A 9 -4.98 1.95 -5.66
N GLU A 10 -4.63 0.70 -5.38
CA GLU A 10 -5.51 -0.44 -5.58
C GLU A 10 -5.96 -0.96 -4.21
N ILE A 11 -7.24 -1.31 -4.10
CA ILE A 11 -7.85 -1.76 -2.84
C ILE A 11 -8.62 -3.05 -3.10
N ILE A 12 -8.23 -4.12 -2.40
CA ILE A 12 -9.01 -5.36 -2.31
C ILE A 12 -9.83 -5.26 -1.03
N CYS A 13 -11.16 -5.23 -1.16
CA CYS A 13 -12.06 -4.93 -0.04
C CYS A 13 -13.38 -5.70 -0.13
N GLU A 14 -14.10 -5.71 0.99
CA GLU A 14 -15.49 -6.12 1.06
C GLU A 14 -16.39 -4.91 1.32
N TRP A 15 -17.59 -4.96 0.78
CA TRP A 15 -18.64 -3.99 1.06
C TRP A 15 -19.31 -4.32 2.39
N ARG A 16 -19.40 -3.32 3.26
CA ARG A 16 -20.11 -3.44 4.53
C ARG A 16 -21.11 -2.30 4.66
N LYS A 17 -22.21 -2.59 5.34
CA LYS A 17 -23.27 -1.65 5.62
C LYS A 17 -23.23 -1.27 7.10
N PHE A 18 -23.11 0.02 7.39
CA PHE A 18 -23.17 0.57 8.73
C PHE A 18 -24.55 1.19 8.94
N THR A 19 -25.27 0.72 9.94
CA THR A 19 -26.59 1.25 10.28
C THR A 19 -26.50 2.00 11.59
N ILE A 20 -26.79 3.31 11.55
CA ILE A 20 -26.85 4.16 12.73
C ILE A 20 -28.32 4.29 13.15
N LYS A 21 -28.60 3.96 14.41
CA LYS A 21 -29.89 4.21 15.05
C LYS A 21 -29.67 5.20 16.18
N ASN A 22 -30.31 6.36 16.10
CA ASN A 22 -30.32 7.35 17.17
C ASN A 22 -31.71 7.39 17.80
N ASP A 23 -31.78 7.43 19.13
CA ASP A 23 -33.06 7.47 19.88
C ASP A 23 -33.79 8.83 19.77
N VAL A 24 -33.20 9.80 19.07
CA VAL A 24 -33.67 11.20 19.01
C VAL A 24 -34.34 11.54 17.67
N SER A 25 -34.06 10.78 16.61
CA SER A 25 -34.69 10.96 15.29
C SER A 25 -35.19 9.60 14.77
N PRO A 26 -36.44 9.51 14.26
CA PRO A 26 -37.01 8.25 13.79
C PRO A 26 -36.43 7.76 12.45
N GLY A 27 -35.24 8.24 12.06
CA GLY A 27 -34.57 7.88 10.82
C GLY A 27 -33.45 6.87 11.06
N ILE A 28 -33.52 5.73 10.38
CA ILE A 28 -32.38 4.82 10.23
C ILE A 28 -31.46 5.44 9.16
N GLU A 29 -30.23 5.80 9.54
CA GLU A 29 -29.23 6.25 8.58
C GLU A 29 -28.33 5.05 8.22
N ASP A 30 -28.41 4.62 6.97
CA ASP A 30 -27.56 3.58 6.43
C ASP A 30 -26.41 4.21 5.63
N LYS A 31 -25.18 3.78 5.91
CA LYS A 31 -23.99 4.15 5.15
C LYS A 31 -23.29 2.90 4.66
N ASP A 32 -23.05 2.83 3.36
CA ASP A 32 -22.15 1.84 2.80
C ASP A 32 -20.71 2.31 3.01
N PHE A 33 -19.86 1.42 3.48
CA PHE A 33 -18.44 1.69 3.64
C PHE A 33 -17.62 0.49 3.20
N PHE A 34 -16.41 0.78 2.73
CA PHE A 34 -15.45 -0.22 2.33
C PHE A 34 -14.62 -0.61 3.53
N VAL A 35 -14.42 -1.91 3.71
CA VAL A 35 -13.40 -2.44 4.63
C VAL A 35 -12.26 -3.01 3.78
N PRO A 36 -11.16 -2.25 3.59
CA PRO A 36 -9.95 -2.74 2.97
C PRO A 36 -9.41 -3.97 3.68
N ASN A 37 -9.12 -5.00 2.89
CA ASN A 37 -8.32 -6.15 3.32
C ASN A 37 -6.87 -6.01 2.83
N VAL A 38 -6.68 -5.42 1.64
CA VAL A 38 -5.35 -5.12 1.09
C VAL A 38 -5.39 -3.74 0.45
N ILE A 39 -4.46 -2.89 0.86
CA ILE A 39 -4.19 -1.57 0.28
C ILE A 39 -2.84 -1.64 -0.42
N ILE A 40 -2.80 -1.27 -1.70
CA ILE A 40 -1.59 -1.30 -2.51
C ILE A 40 -1.32 0.11 -3.06
N GLU A 41 -0.21 0.69 -2.62
CA GLU A 41 0.33 1.95 -3.11
C GLU A 41 1.26 1.71 -4.30
N CYS A 42 0.81 2.06 -5.50
CA CYS A 42 1.60 1.92 -6.72
C CYS A 42 2.25 3.25 -7.10
N LYS A 43 3.57 3.25 -7.24
CA LYS A 43 4.37 4.43 -7.59
C LYS A 43 5.38 4.11 -8.69
N TYR A 44 5.56 5.01 -9.65
CA TYR A 44 6.66 4.85 -10.60
C TYR A 44 8.02 5.04 -9.91
N TYR A 45 8.14 6.08 -9.09
CA TYR A 45 9.36 6.41 -8.34
C TYR A 45 9.03 6.70 -6.87
N VAL A 46 9.91 6.28 -5.96
CA VAL A 46 9.80 6.57 -4.52
C VAL A 46 11.09 7.22 -4.03
N SER A 47 10.99 8.49 -3.61
CA SER A 47 12.03 9.19 -2.87
C SER A 47 11.97 8.91 -1.37
N LEU A 48 12.98 9.37 -0.63
CA LEU A 48 12.99 9.27 0.83
C LEU A 48 11.78 9.92 1.49
N ASP A 49 11.46 11.14 1.09
CA ASP A 49 10.35 11.89 1.67
C ASP A 49 9.01 11.25 1.32
N MET A 50 8.83 10.78 0.08
CA MET A 50 7.63 10.03 -0.30
C MET A 50 7.47 8.75 0.52
N PHE A 51 8.57 8.06 0.81
CA PHE A 51 8.53 6.85 1.62
C PHE A 51 8.11 7.15 3.07
N ARG A 52 8.56 8.28 3.64
CA ARG A 52 8.11 8.77 4.97
C ARG A 52 6.61 9.00 5.00
N ASP A 53 6.11 9.69 4.00
CA ASP A 53 4.70 10.08 3.92
C ASP A 53 3.81 8.83 3.81
N ILE A 54 4.21 7.89 2.94
CA ILE A 54 3.50 6.62 2.77
C ILE A 54 3.50 5.79 4.06
N VAL A 55 4.61 5.76 4.80
CA VAL A 55 4.71 5.04 6.07
C VAL A 55 3.81 5.68 7.14
N THR A 56 3.77 7.01 7.20
CA THR A 56 2.87 7.74 8.10
C THR A 56 1.41 7.43 7.77
N GLU A 57 1.06 7.38 6.48
CA GLU A 57 -0.27 7.01 6.04
C GLU A 57 -0.63 5.56 6.40
N SER A 58 0.31 4.62 6.23
CA SER A 58 0.16 3.22 6.67
C SER A 58 -0.18 3.13 8.15
N GLU A 59 0.53 3.85 9.03
CA GLU A 59 0.25 3.86 10.46
C GLU A 59 -1.17 4.38 10.77
N MET A 60 -1.61 5.43 10.08
CA MET A 60 -2.97 5.95 10.24
C MET A 60 -4.01 4.92 9.83
N PHE A 61 -3.81 4.23 8.69
CA PHE A 61 -4.70 3.15 8.27
C PHE A 61 -4.72 1.99 9.25
N LYS A 62 -3.56 1.55 9.74
CA LYS A 62 -3.45 0.42 10.68
C LYS A 62 -4.11 0.69 12.03
N ARG A 63 -4.25 1.95 12.44
CA ARG A 63 -5.03 2.32 13.63
C ARG A 63 -6.54 2.08 13.45
N ILE A 64 -7.04 2.24 12.22
CA ILE A 64 -8.46 2.07 11.89
C ILE A 64 -8.74 0.62 11.45
N LEU A 65 -7.82 0.02 10.71
CA LEU A 65 -7.92 -1.26 10.03
C LEU A 65 -6.68 -2.11 10.32
N PRO A 66 -6.51 -2.63 11.56
CA PRO A 66 -5.26 -3.28 11.99
C PRO A 66 -4.91 -4.55 11.22
N TYR A 67 -5.91 -5.22 10.66
CA TYR A 67 -5.73 -6.47 9.92
C TYR A 67 -5.58 -6.29 8.41
N SER A 68 -5.81 -5.09 7.87
CA SER A 68 -5.60 -4.81 6.44
C SER A 68 -4.12 -4.85 6.13
N LEU A 69 -3.70 -5.50 5.05
CA LEU A 69 -2.36 -5.31 4.52
C LEU A 69 -2.20 -3.91 3.93
N PHE A 70 -1.03 -3.32 4.12
CA PHE A 70 -0.57 -2.11 3.49
C PHE A 70 0.74 -2.40 2.77
N ILE A 71 0.69 -2.38 1.44
CA ILE A 71 1.79 -2.76 0.55
C ILE A 71 2.17 -1.57 -0.30
N VAL A 72 3.47 -1.37 -0.48
CA VAL A 72 4.02 -0.37 -1.40
C VAL A 72 4.71 -1.09 -2.55
N VAL A 73 4.32 -0.76 -3.77
CA VAL A 73 4.91 -1.28 -5.00
C VAL A 73 5.45 -0.11 -5.80
N CYS A 74 6.70 -0.22 -6.24
CA CYS A 74 7.27 0.77 -7.12
C CYS A 74 8.19 0.21 -8.21
N GLU A 75 8.34 0.98 -9.29
CA GLU A 75 9.36 0.64 -10.28
C GLU A 75 10.74 1.05 -9.77
N VAL A 76 10.95 2.32 -9.45
CA VAL A 76 12.28 2.85 -9.13
C VAL A 76 12.30 3.41 -7.71
N ILE A 77 13.40 3.20 -7.00
CA ILE A 77 13.65 3.79 -5.68
C ILE A 77 14.87 4.70 -5.72
N GLU A 78 14.85 5.73 -4.89
CA GLU A 78 16.04 6.49 -4.55
C GLU A 78 17.08 5.59 -3.86
N LEU A 79 18.34 5.71 -4.25
CA LEU A 79 19.45 4.90 -3.72
C LEU A 79 20.47 5.72 -2.92
N THR A 80 20.05 6.80 -2.28
CA THR A 80 20.94 7.51 -1.36
C THR A 80 21.26 6.63 -0.14
N ASP A 81 22.43 6.82 0.46
CA ASP A 81 22.83 6.08 1.67
C ASP A 81 21.83 6.31 2.82
N ASP A 82 21.30 7.54 2.90
CA ASP A 82 20.26 7.90 3.86
C ASP A 82 18.97 7.13 3.59
N PHE A 83 18.57 6.97 2.33
CA PHE A 83 17.43 6.13 1.98
C PHE A 83 17.63 4.70 2.44
N GLN A 84 18.77 4.09 2.14
CA GLN A 84 19.01 2.68 2.52
C GLN A 84 18.97 2.47 4.04
N LYS A 85 19.55 3.40 4.82
CA LYS A 85 19.52 3.34 6.29
C LYS A 85 18.10 3.50 6.84
N MET A 86 17.38 4.53 6.38
CA MET A 86 16.05 4.85 6.89
C MET A 86 14.97 3.89 6.41
N LYS A 87 15.10 3.40 5.18
CA LYS A 87 14.21 2.38 4.59
C LYS A 87 14.08 1.18 5.50
N LYS A 88 15.19 0.63 6.01
CA LYS A 88 15.16 -0.54 6.89
C LYS A 88 14.36 -0.29 8.18
N VAL A 89 14.42 0.93 8.71
CA VAL A 89 13.68 1.32 9.92
C VAL A 89 12.19 1.46 9.59
N TRP A 90 11.85 2.12 8.49
CA TRP A 90 10.45 2.41 8.16
C TRP A 90 9.72 1.26 7.46
N GLU A 91 10.42 0.35 6.80
CA GLU A 91 9.84 -0.87 6.24
C GLU A 91 9.17 -1.74 7.31
N ALA A 92 9.53 -1.58 8.60
CA ALA A 92 8.87 -2.30 9.70
C ALA A 92 7.42 -1.85 9.95
N TYR A 93 6.98 -0.73 9.36
CA TYR A 93 5.66 -0.13 9.56
C TYR A 93 4.71 -0.36 8.36
N ILE A 94 5.16 -1.07 7.34
CA ILE A 94 4.38 -1.52 6.19
C ILE A 94 4.51 -3.04 6.08
N ASP A 95 3.51 -3.72 5.54
CA ASP A 95 3.53 -5.19 5.49
C ASP A 95 4.36 -5.72 4.31
N GLY A 96 4.51 -4.92 3.26
CA GLY A 96 5.28 -5.30 2.07
C GLY A 96 5.81 -4.11 1.29
N PHE A 97 7.06 -4.24 0.82
CA PHE A 97 7.71 -3.28 -0.05
C PHE A 97 8.34 -3.99 -1.25
N PHE A 98 7.88 -3.66 -2.46
CA PHE A 98 8.33 -4.30 -3.69
C PHE A 98 8.83 -3.26 -4.68
N ALA A 99 10.14 -3.24 -4.92
CA ALA A 99 10.77 -2.40 -5.94
C ALA A 99 11.23 -3.28 -7.12
N PHE A 100 10.75 -2.98 -8.34
CA PHE A 100 11.03 -3.79 -9.53
C PHE A 100 12.37 -3.43 -10.22
N ARG A 101 12.78 -2.17 -10.13
CA ARG A 101 14.00 -1.59 -10.73
C ARG A 101 14.77 -0.71 -9.74
N PRO A 102 15.25 -1.25 -8.60
CA PRO A 102 16.04 -0.46 -7.67
C PRO A 102 17.36 -0.02 -8.33
N GLY A 103 17.54 1.28 -8.53
CA GLY A 103 18.81 1.88 -8.97
C GLY A 103 19.21 1.79 -10.43
N LYS A 104 18.62 0.89 -11.24
CA LYS A 104 18.95 0.76 -12.67
C LYS A 104 17.70 0.57 -13.50
N ARG A 105 17.49 1.48 -14.47
CA ARG A 105 16.42 1.37 -15.48
C ARG A 105 16.55 0.09 -16.32
N ASN A 106 17.79 -0.40 -16.52
CA ASN A 106 18.11 -1.60 -17.30
C ASN A 106 18.27 -2.85 -16.43
N ASN A 107 17.35 -3.10 -15.49
CA ASN A 107 17.31 -4.39 -14.82
C ASN A 107 16.91 -5.49 -15.81
N PRO A 108 17.57 -6.66 -15.80
CA PRO A 108 17.18 -7.78 -16.65
C PRO A 108 15.75 -8.21 -16.31
N GLY A 109 14.91 -8.41 -17.32
CA GLY A 109 13.48 -8.71 -17.17
C GLY A 109 13.18 -9.88 -16.21
N LYS A 110 14.11 -10.83 -16.07
CA LYS A 110 14.03 -11.94 -15.11
C LYS A 110 13.90 -11.48 -13.65
N ILE A 111 14.66 -10.47 -13.22
CA ILE A 111 14.61 -9.95 -11.84
C ILE A 111 13.26 -9.28 -11.56
N ILE A 112 12.69 -8.61 -12.55
CA ILE A 112 11.37 -7.98 -12.45
C ILE A 112 10.30 -9.04 -12.27
N ILE A 113 10.32 -10.10 -13.09
CA ILE A 113 9.36 -11.21 -13.03
C ILE A 113 9.42 -11.90 -11.66
N ASP A 114 10.63 -12.19 -11.14
CA ASP A 114 10.78 -12.81 -9.83
C ASP A 114 10.17 -11.94 -8.72
N LYS A 115 10.33 -10.62 -8.80
CA LYS A 115 9.73 -9.66 -7.84
C LYS A 115 8.22 -9.57 -7.96
N VAL A 116 7.68 -9.61 -9.17
CA VAL A 116 6.22 -9.68 -9.41
C VAL A 116 5.65 -10.96 -8.83
N ASN A 117 6.28 -12.12 -9.10
CA ASN A 117 5.85 -13.40 -8.54
C ASN A 117 5.88 -13.42 -7.01
N GLN A 118 6.89 -12.78 -6.40
CA GLN A 118 6.97 -12.60 -4.93
C GLN A 118 5.80 -11.75 -4.40
N PHE A 119 5.51 -10.64 -5.06
CA PHE A 119 4.38 -9.76 -4.72
C PHE A 119 3.04 -10.49 -4.85
N GLU A 120 2.79 -11.16 -5.98
CA GLU A 120 1.55 -11.89 -6.22
C GLU A 120 1.34 -13.00 -5.20
N LYS A 121 2.41 -13.76 -4.89
CA LYS A 121 2.36 -14.78 -3.84
C LYS A 121 2.05 -14.18 -2.48
N PHE A 122 2.68 -13.05 -2.13
CA PHE A 122 2.44 -12.38 -0.85
C PHE A 122 0.98 -11.95 -0.68
N VAL A 123 0.39 -11.33 -1.72
CA VAL A 123 -1.01 -10.92 -1.70
C VAL A 123 -1.95 -12.13 -1.64
N ARG A 124 -1.72 -13.15 -2.47
CA ARG A 124 -2.53 -14.37 -2.49
C ARG A 124 -2.51 -15.12 -1.15
N ASP A 125 -1.33 -15.32 -0.58
CA ASP A 125 -1.15 -16.03 0.70
C ASP A 125 -1.88 -15.32 1.87
N HIS A 126 -2.15 -14.01 1.74
CA HIS A 126 -2.96 -13.26 2.70
C HIS A 126 -4.45 -13.37 2.40
N VAL A 127 -4.84 -13.15 1.14
CA VAL A 127 -6.26 -13.21 0.74
C VAL A 127 -6.87 -14.60 0.98
N GLU A 128 -6.10 -15.68 0.81
CA GLU A 128 -6.56 -17.05 1.11
C GLU A 128 -6.82 -17.33 2.60
N LYS A 129 -6.38 -16.45 3.50
CA LYS A 129 -6.56 -16.58 4.96
C LYS A 129 -7.70 -15.72 5.51
N LEU A 130 -8.29 -14.87 4.68
CA LEU A 130 -9.47 -14.07 5.01
C LEU A 130 -10.72 -14.94 4.96
#